data_AF-A0A7C2NSB0-F1
#
_entry.id   AF-A0A7C2NSB0-F1
#
_cell.length_a   1.000
_cell.length_b   1.000
_cell.length_c   1.000
_cell.angle_alpha   90.00
_cell.angle_beta   90.00
_cell.angle_gamma   90.00
#
_symmetry.space_group_name_H-M   'P 1'
#
loop_
_entity.id
_entity.type
_entity.pdbx_description
1 polymer ?
#
loop_
_entity_poly.entity_id
_entity_poly.type
_entity_poly.pdbx_seq_one_letter_code
_entity_poly.pdbx_strand_id
1 'polypeptide(L)'
;MAQILGVTRRQLQYWAKTDLVHPSHRTRGGHHRYTFRDLVALKAAKRLIDAGVSVQRIRKSIGALEQILPSVAHPLAELVLVATGDVVLVLRDGSAFEAVSGQEWVFEVARLQQEVAAFRERSTRGV
;
A
#
# COMPACT_ATOMS: atom_id res chain seq x y z
N MET A 1 3.49 -2.83 -21.12
CA MET A 1 3.02 -2.89 -19.71
C MET A 1 4.16 -2.95 -18.70
N ALA A 2 5.03 -3.98 -18.71
CA ALA A 2 6.15 -4.10 -17.76
C ALA A 2 7.06 -2.85 -17.69
N GLN A 3 7.34 -2.19 -18.82
CA GLN A 3 8.15 -0.97 -18.87
C GLN A 3 7.50 0.27 -18.23
N ILE A 4 6.17 0.32 -18.11
CA ILE A 4 5.46 1.54 -17.68
C ILE A 4 5.50 1.70 -16.14
N LEU A 5 5.68 0.60 -15.40
CA LEU A 5 5.69 0.60 -13.93
C LEU A 5 7.07 0.28 -13.32
N GLY A 6 8.10 0.07 -14.15
CA GLY A 6 9.39 -0.42 -13.67
C GLY A 6 9.29 -1.81 -13.00
N VAL A 7 8.32 -2.63 -13.41
CA VAL A 7 8.09 -3.98 -12.90
C VAL A 7 8.50 -4.99 -13.97
N THR A 8 9.41 -5.90 -13.63
CA THR A 8 9.85 -6.95 -14.57
C THR A 8 8.76 -7.98 -14.82
N ARG A 9 8.81 -8.67 -15.96
CA ARG A 9 7.88 -9.79 -16.26
C ARG A 9 7.93 -10.89 -15.19
N ARG A 10 9.11 -11.15 -14.61
CA ARG A 10 9.29 -12.12 -13.54
C ARG A 10 8.61 -11.68 -12.24
N GLN A 11 8.70 -10.39 -11.89
CA GLN A 11 7.96 -9.84 -10.76
C GLN A 11 6.44 -9.96 -10.97
N LEU A 12 5.92 -9.65 -12.16
CA LEU A 12 4.50 -9.83 -12.47
C LEU A 12 4.06 -11.30 -12.34
N GLN A 13 4.84 -12.23 -12.89
CA GLN A 13 4.55 -13.66 -12.76
C GLN A 13 4.62 -14.14 -11.31
N TYR A 14 5.60 -13.67 -10.55
CA TYR A 14 5.75 -14.03 -9.14
C TYR A 14 4.59 -13.49 -8.32
N TRP A 15 4.21 -12.22 -8.47
CA TRP A 15 3.10 -11.61 -7.75
C TRP A 15 1.74 -12.20 -8.13
N ALA A 16 1.56 -12.62 -9.38
CA ALA A 16 0.36 -13.35 -9.78
C ALA A 16 0.35 -14.76 -9.18
N LYS A 17 1.49 -15.47 -9.17
CA LYS A 17 1.62 -16.81 -8.56
C LYS A 17 1.39 -16.81 -7.05
N THR A 18 1.73 -15.71 -6.37
CA THR A 18 1.56 -15.58 -4.93
C THR A 18 0.24 -14.93 -4.55
N ASP A 19 -0.68 -14.68 -5.48
CA ASP A 19 -1.95 -13.97 -5.25
C ASP A 19 -1.78 -12.58 -4.60
N LEU A 20 -0.66 -11.91 -4.87
CA LEU A 20 -0.45 -10.54 -4.42
C LEU A 20 -1.19 -9.55 -5.34
N VAL A 21 -0.95 -9.65 -6.65
CA VAL A 21 -1.69 -8.91 -7.68
C VAL A 21 -1.74 -9.76 -8.94
N HIS A 22 -2.94 -10.03 -9.45
CA HIS A 22 -3.17 -10.75 -10.70
C HIS A 22 -4.09 -9.95 -11.62
N PRO A 23 -4.13 -10.26 -12.93
CA PRO A 23 -5.08 -9.63 -13.83
C PRO A 23 -6.52 -9.90 -13.39
N SER A 24 -7.36 -8.87 -13.31
CA SER A 24 -8.77 -9.00 -12.93
C SER A 24 -9.71 -9.18 -14.12
N HIS A 25 -9.28 -8.85 -15.34
CA HIS A 25 -10.13 -8.94 -16.53
C HIS A 25 -9.73 -10.10 -17.45
N ARG A 26 -10.75 -10.81 -17.98
CA ARG A 26 -10.59 -11.86 -18.98
C ARG A 26 -11.29 -11.44 -20.27
N THR A 27 -10.54 -11.46 -21.37
CA THR A 27 -11.09 -11.16 -22.70
C THR A 27 -11.99 -12.29 -23.21
N ARG A 28 -12.84 -12.00 -24.21
CA ARG A 28 -13.68 -13.02 -24.89
C ARG A 28 -12.87 -14.19 -25.46
N GLY A 29 -11.63 -13.95 -25.90
CA GLY A 29 -10.71 -15.00 -26.35
C GLY A 29 -10.00 -15.76 -25.22
N GLY A 30 -10.39 -15.56 -23.96
CA GLY A 30 -9.85 -16.29 -22.80
C GLY A 30 -8.56 -15.73 -22.20
N HIS A 31 -7.93 -14.71 -22.82
CA HIS A 31 -6.69 -14.12 -22.32
C HIS A 31 -6.93 -13.18 -21.13
N HIS A 32 -6.06 -13.29 -20.12
CA HIS A 32 -6.01 -12.38 -18.97
C HIS A 32 -5.39 -11.03 -19.34
N ARG A 33 -6.00 -9.93 -18.88
CA ARG A 33 -5.54 -8.56 -19.11
C ARG A 33 -5.61 -7.77 -17.80
N TYR A 34 -4.54 -7.03 -17.53
CA TYR A 34 -4.53 -6.09 -16.42
C TYR A 34 -5.42 -4.89 -16.75
N THR A 35 -6.32 -4.55 -15.83
CA THR A 35 -7.12 -3.33 -15.87
C THR A 35 -6.34 -2.16 -15.29
N PHE A 36 -6.85 -0.93 -15.44
CA PHE A 36 -6.24 0.24 -14.79
C PHE A 36 -6.12 0.05 -13.27
N ARG A 37 -7.16 -0.51 -12.63
CA ARG A 37 -7.15 -0.82 -11.20
C ARG A 37 -6.00 -1.76 -10.83
N ASP A 38 -5.78 -2.79 -11.63
CA ASP A 38 -4.66 -3.71 -11.38
C ASP A 38 -3.31 -3.00 -11.53
N LEU A 39 -3.19 -2.04 -12.46
CA LEU A 39 -1.96 -1.25 -12.62
C LEU A 39 -1.69 -0.36 -11.40
N VAL A 40 -2.72 0.23 -10.80
CA VAL A 40 -2.60 0.99 -9.54
C VAL A 40 -2.14 0.06 -8.42
N ALA A 41 -2.77 -1.11 -8.28
CA ALA A 41 -2.40 -2.11 -7.28
C ALA A 41 -0.95 -2.60 -7.47
N LEU A 42 -0.53 -2.86 -8.71
CA LEU A 42 0.86 -3.22 -9.04
C LEU A 42 1.85 -2.13 -8.63
N LYS A 43 1.51 -0.85 -8.85
CA LYS A 43 2.34 0.28 -8.45
C LYS A 43 2.44 0.39 -6.93
N ALA A 44 1.33 0.22 -6.21
CA ALA A 44 1.32 0.23 -4.74
C ALA A 44 2.14 -0.93 -4.17
N ALA A 45 1.90 -2.15 -4.65
CA ALA A 45 2.66 -3.34 -4.25
C ALA A 45 4.16 -3.17 -4.51
N LYS A 46 4.55 -2.63 -5.67
CA LYS A 46 5.95 -2.33 -5.97
C LYS A 46 6.56 -1.39 -4.93
N ARG A 47 5.89 -0.29 -4.60
CA ARG A 47 6.41 0.70 -3.64
C ARG A 47 6.60 0.10 -2.24
N LEU A 48 5.68 -0.77 -1.80
CA LEU A 48 5.81 -1.47 -0.53
C LEU A 48 7.00 -2.44 -0.53
N ILE A 49 7.18 -3.19 -1.61
CA ILE A 49 8.30 -4.13 -1.76
C ILE A 49 9.63 -3.38 -1.84
N ASP A 50 9.70 -2.30 -2.62
CA ASP A 50 10.90 -1.44 -2.72
C ASP A 50 11.22 -0.78 -1.36
N ALA A 51 10.22 -0.58 -0.50
CA ALA A 51 10.38 -0.11 0.88
C ALA A 51 10.75 -1.23 1.89
N GLY A 52 10.94 -2.47 1.43
CA GLY A 52 11.39 -3.60 2.24
C GLY A 52 10.27 -4.46 2.83
N VAL A 53 9.00 -4.18 2.53
CA VAL A 53 7.88 -4.99 3.03
C VAL A 53 7.81 -6.31 2.28
N SER A 54 7.76 -7.43 3.00
CA SER A 54 7.66 -8.75 2.37
C SER A 54 6.31 -8.97 1.66
N VAL A 55 6.31 -9.74 0.57
CA VAL A 55 5.06 -10.12 -0.15
C VAL A 55 4.04 -10.75 0.78
N GLN A 56 4.49 -11.61 1.70
CA GLN A 56 3.62 -12.26 2.67
C GLN A 56 2.98 -11.25 3.62
N ARG A 57 3.73 -10.25 4.09
CA ARG A 57 3.21 -9.19 4.98
C ARG A 57 2.20 -8.31 4.26
N ILE A 58 2.45 -7.95 3.00
CA ILE A 58 1.49 -7.20 2.18
C ILE A 58 0.17 -8.00 2.06
N ARG A 59 0.24 -9.30 1.73
CA ARG A 59 -0.96 -10.14 1.64
C ARG A 59 -1.74 -10.24 2.94
N LYS A 60 -1.04 -10.44 4.07
CA LYS A 60 -1.68 -10.45 5.40
C LYS A 60 -2.38 -9.12 5.69
N SER A 61 -1.73 -8.01 5.34
CA SER A 61 -2.30 -6.66 5.51
C SER A 61 -3.54 -6.45 4.65
N ILE A 62 -3.53 -6.89 3.38
CA ILE A 62 -4.71 -6.82 2.50
C ILE A 62 -5.88 -7.60 3.10
N GLY A 63 -5.65 -8.86 3.51
CA GLY A 63 -6.71 -9.69 4.08
C GLY A 63 -7.27 -9.12 5.38
N ALA A 64 -6.42 -8.53 6.23
CA ALA A 64 -6.90 -7.85 7.43
C ALA A 64 -7.69 -6.57 7.10
N LEU A 65 -7.27 -5.81 6.08
CA LEU A 65 -7.99 -4.62 5.62
C LEU A 65 -9.37 -4.94 5.05
N GLU A 66 -9.50 -6.04 4.32
CA GLU A 66 -10.80 -6.51 3.82
C GLU A 66 -11.77 -6.89 4.96
N GLN A 67 -11.24 -7.35 6.10
CA GLN A 67 -12.05 -7.65 7.30
C GLN A 67 -12.43 -6.37 8.07
N ILE A 68 -11.47 -5.47 8.25
CA ILE A 68 -11.65 -4.23 9.03
C ILE A 68 -12.49 -3.20 8.25
N LEU A 69 -12.33 -3.15 6.93
CA LEU A 69 -13.01 -2.22 6.03
C LEU A 69 -13.80 -2.97 4.94
N PRO A 70 -14.99 -3.54 5.27
CA PRO A 70 -15.76 -4.35 4.32
C PRO A 70 -16.21 -3.61 3.05
N SER A 71 -16.24 -2.27 3.09
CA SER A 71 -16.57 -1.43 1.93
C SER A 71 -15.42 -1.24 0.94
N VAL A 72 -14.19 -1.63 1.31
CA VAL A 72 -13.00 -1.52 0.47
C VAL A 72 -12.74 -2.86 -0.21
N ALA A 73 -13.08 -2.95 -1.50
CA ALA A 73 -12.92 -4.18 -2.26
C ALA A 73 -11.49 -4.41 -2.75
N HIS A 74 -10.71 -3.33 -2.93
CA HIS A 74 -9.34 -3.40 -3.45
C HIS A 74 -8.38 -2.50 -2.66
N PRO A 75 -7.90 -2.93 -1.48
CA PRO A 75 -7.08 -2.12 -0.58
C PRO A 75 -5.86 -1.46 -1.25
N LEU A 76 -5.12 -2.20 -2.10
CA LEU A 76 -3.94 -1.67 -2.80
C LEU A 76 -4.27 -0.58 -3.84
N ALA A 77 -5.52 -0.50 -4.31
CA ALA A 77 -5.95 0.47 -5.31
C ALA A 77 -6.75 1.62 -4.70
N GLU A 78 -7.33 1.44 -3.52
CA GLU A 78 -8.29 2.37 -2.90
C GLU A 78 -7.73 3.09 -1.67
N LEU A 79 -6.68 2.56 -1.03
CA LEU A 79 -6.13 3.10 0.22
C LEU A 79 -4.74 3.71 0.04
N VAL A 80 -4.42 4.68 0.89
CA VAL A 80 -3.07 5.21 1.04
C VAL A 80 -2.32 4.36 2.06
N LEU A 81 -1.40 3.54 1.56
CA LEU A 81 -0.57 2.65 2.37
C LEU A 81 0.81 3.25 2.59
N VAL A 82 1.24 3.31 3.84
CA VAL A 82 2.57 3.75 4.26
C VAL A 82 3.30 2.60 4.91
N ALA A 83 4.54 2.36 4.49
CA ALA A 83 5.39 1.33 5.09
C ALA A 83 6.43 1.97 6.00
N THR A 84 6.54 1.46 7.23
CA THR A 84 7.62 1.78 8.17
C THR A 84 8.27 0.46 8.60
N GLY A 85 9.32 0.02 7.89
CA GLY A 85 9.87 -1.32 8.03
C GLY A 85 8.86 -2.38 7.56
N ASP A 86 8.48 -3.31 8.44
CA ASP A 86 7.50 -4.37 8.14
C ASP A 86 6.06 -3.99 8.57
N VAL A 87 5.84 -2.75 9.00
CA VAL A 87 4.53 -2.23 9.40
C VAL A 87 3.87 -1.53 8.22
N VAL A 88 2.62 -1.90 7.92
CA VAL A 88 1.78 -1.23 6.90
C VAL A 88 0.73 -0.41 7.65
N LEU A 89 0.81 0.91 7.50
CA LEU A 89 -0.15 1.87 8.01
C LEU A 89 -1.12 2.27 6.90
N VAL A 90 -2.39 2.39 7.25
CA VAL A 90 -3.43 2.91 6.37
C VAL A 90 -3.81 4.29 6.83
N LEU A 91 -3.72 5.27 5.94
CA LEU A 91 -4.19 6.63 6.18
C LEU A 91 -5.57 6.83 5.58
N ARG A 92 -6.52 7.26 6.40
CA ARG A 92 -7.90 7.51 5.98
C ARG A 92 -8.54 8.57 6.87
N ASP A 93 -9.20 9.56 6.26
CA ASP A 93 -10.04 10.54 6.96
C ASP A 93 -9.39 11.24 8.19
N GLY A 94 -8.07 11.42 8.17
CA GLY A 94 -7.31 12.05 9.26
C GLY A 94 -6.85 11.11 10.38
N SER A 95 -7.20 9.82 10.32
CA SER A 95 -6.63 8.77 11.17
C SER A 95 -5.62 7.92 10.39
N ALA A 96 -4.74 7.25 11.13
CA ALA A 96 -3.96 6.13 10.59
C ALA A 96 -4.16 4.90 11.45
N PHE A 97 -4.15 3.71 10.86
CA PHE A 97 -4.18 2.48 11.63
C PHE A 97 -3.26 1.41 11.05
N GLU A 98 -2.78 0.50 11.89
CA GLU A 98 -1.92 -0.61 11.49
C GLU A 98 -2.77 -1.69 10.82
N ALA A 99 -2.44 -2.03 9.58
CA ALA A 99 -3.27 -2.89 8.76
C ALA A 99 -3.51 -4.29 9.34
N VAL A 100 -2.60 -4.81 10.18
CA VAL A 100 -2.67 -6.19 10.69
C VAL A 100 -3.33 -6.27 12.07
N SER A 101 -2.91 -5.47 13.05
CA SER A 101 -3.53 -5.44 14.37
C SER A 101 -4.82 -4.64 14.42
N GLY A 102 -5.05 -3.75 13.44
CA GLY A 102 -6.15 -2.79 13.47
C GLY A 102 -5.94 -1.66 14.47
N GLN A 103 -4.76 -1.54 15.10
CA GLN A 103 -4.48 -0.46 16.04
C GLN A 103 -4.62 0.90 15.35
N GLU A 104 -5.51 1.74 15.85
CA GLU A 104 -5.79 3.07 15.32
C GLU A 104 -5.07 4.17 16.09
N TRP A 105 -4.54 5.14 15.35
CA TRP A 105 -4.00 6.41 15.82
C TRP A 105 -4.80 7.54 15.17
N VAL A 106 -5.46 8.36 16.00
CA VAL A 106 -6.16 9.56 15.54
C VAL A 106 -5.20 10.75 15.68
N PHE A 107 -4.98 11.47 14.59
CA PHE A 107 -4.07 12.63 14.58
C PHE A 107 -4.86 13.93 14.50
N GLU A 108 -4.66 14.83 15.46
CA GLU A 108 -4.99 16.24 15.26
C GLU A 108 -3.95 16.85 14.31
N VAL A 109 -4.30 16.95 13.02
CA VAL A 109 -3.38 17.44 11.97
C VAL A 109 -2.79 18.81 12.33
N ALA A 110 -3.57 19.70 12.94
CA ALA A 110 -3.11 21.02 13.37
C ALA A 110 -2.01 20.95 14.45
N ARG A 111 -2.20 20.10 15.47
CA ARG A 111 -1.22 19.90 16.53
C ARG A 111 0.03 19.20 16.02
N LEU A 112 -0.13 18.19 15.16
CA LEU A 112 0.99 17.47 14.56
C LEU A 112 1.86 18.38 13.70
N GLN A 113 1.25 19.30 12.94
CA GLN A 113 1.99 20.29 12.15
C GLN A 113 2.84 21.22 13.03
N GLN A 114 2.29 21.67 14.17
CA GLN A 114 3.02 22.49 15.13
C GLN A 114 4.20 21.73 15.75
N GLU A 115 3.99 20.47 16.15
CA GLU A 115 5.04 19.62 16.71
C GLU A 115 6.16 19.32 15.69
N VAL A 116 5.82 19.04 14.44
CA VAL A 116 6.79 18.81 13.35
C VAL A 116 7.58 20.09 13.02
N ALA A 117 6.92 21.24 12.97
CA ALA A 117 7.59 22.53 12.76
C ALA A 117 8.58 22.83 13.90
N ALA A 118 8.14 22.66 15.15
CA ALA A 118 8.98 22.83 16.33
C ALA A 118 10.13 21.80 16.42
N PHE A 119 9.94 20.59 15.89
CA PHE A 119 11.00 19.57 15.79
C PHE A 119 12.06 19.98 14.77
N ARG A 120 11.65 20.40 13.56
CA ARG A 120 12.57 20.86 12.50
C ARG A 120 13.43 22.03 12.95
N GLU A 121 12.85 22.99 13.66
CA GLU A 121 13.58 24.15 14.21
C GLU A 121 14.63 23.78 15.27
N ARG A 122 14.41 22.70 16.03
CA ARG A 122 15.38 22.17 17.00
C ARG A 122 16.50 21.40 16.31
N SER A 123 16.18 20.66 15.25
CA SER A 123 17.19 19.93 14.46
C SER A 123 18.12 20.87 13.68
N THR A 124 17.65 22.06 13.27
CA THR A 124 18.47 23.07 12.58
C THR A 124 19.33 23.94 13.49
N ARG A 125 19.06 23.95 14.80
CA ARG A 125 19.85 24.71 15.80
C ARG A 125 20.96 23.89 16.46
N GLY A 126 21.08 22.60 16.11
CA GLY A 126 22.07 21.68 16.67
C GLY A 126 23.25 21.33 15.74
N VAL A 127 23.47 22.10 14.66
CA VAL A 127 24.63 21.98 13.75
C VAL A 127 25.44 23.26 13.80
#